data_AF-A0A7K2M3R2-F1
#
_entry.id   AF-A0A7K2M3R2-F1
#
_cell.length_a   1.000
_cell.length_b   1.000
_cell.length_c   1.000
_cell.angle_alpha   90.00
_cell.angle_beta   90.00
_cell.angle_gamma   90.00
#
_symmetry.space_group_name_H-M   'P 1'
#
loop_
_entity.id
_entity.type
_entity.pdbx_description
1 polymer ?
#
loop_
_entity_poly.entity_id
_entity_poly.type
_entity_poly.pdbx_seq_one_letter_code
_entity_poly.pdbx_strand_id
1 'polypeptide(L)'
;VLARDAPGAEPAPDLAAAAPGLPARPVVGVILTHGQHEYGAARRHDAVARRLTGWLHGKDCARLELETRLDTRDWRLCATPAQLEAVLRRLDLVVTDRLHGMVLALRAGTPALAVDP
;
A
#
# COMPACT_ATOMS: atom_id res chain seq x y z
N VAL A 1 -18.99 25.97 -7.42
CA VAL A 1 -19.43 24.85 -6.56
C VAL A 1 -20.68 24.26 -7.19
N LEU A 2 -20.69 22.97 -7.53
CA LEU A 2 -21.90 22.29 -8.02
C LEU A 2 -22.86 22.13 -6.84
N ALA A 3 -24.15 22.41 -7.05
CA ALA A 3 -25.17 22.15 -6.05
C ALA A 3 -25.27 20.64 -5.80
N ARG A 4 -25.44 20.23 -4.54
CA ARG A 4 -25.73 18.82 -4.23
C ARG A 4 -27.15 18.50 -4.66
N ASP A 5 -27.39 17.23 -4.97
CA ASP A 5 -28.72 16.72 -5.27
C ASP A 5 -29.71 17.09 -4.15
N ALA A 6 -30.93 17.46 -4.57
CA ALA A 6 -32.00 17.88 -3.68
C ALA A 6 -33.33 17.23 -4.11
N PRO A 7 -34.26 16.99 -3.17
CA PRO A 7 -35.60 16.51 -3.53
C PRO A 7 -36.27 17.43 -4.55
N GLY A 8 -36.77 16.86 -5.65
CA GLY A 8 -37.43 17.60 -6.72
C GLY A 8 -36.49 18.27 -7.75
N ALA A 9 -35.18 18.12 -7.61
CA ALA A 9 -34.20 18.47 -8.64
C ALA A 9 -33.75 17.22 -9.39
N GLU A 10 -33.43 17.35 -10.68
CA GLU A 10 -32.77 16.29 -11.43
C GLU A 10 -31.34 16.08 -10.89
N PRO A 11 -30.94 14.84 -10.55
CA PRO A 11 -29.58 14.55 -10.12
C PRO A 11 -28.57 14.86 -11.22
N ALA A 12 -27.49 15.54 -10.86
CA ALA A 12 -26.41 15.82 -11.80
C ALA A 12 -25.34 14.72 -11.72
N PRO A 13 -24.87 14.15 -12.85
CA PRO A 13 -23.77 13.20 -12.82
C PRO A 13 -22.49 13.87 -12.28
N ASP A 14 -21.71 13.11 -11.51
CA ASP A 14 -20.44 13.58 -10.95
C ASP A 14 -19.46 13.97 -12.07
N LEU A 15 -18.62 14.98 -11.82
CA LEU A 15 -17.60 15.41 -12.78
C LEU A 15 -16.63 14.28 -13.16
N ALA A 16 -16.39 13.32 -12.26
CA ALA A 16 -15.60 12.14 -12.53
C ALA A 16 -16.19 11.26 -13.64
N ALA A 17 -17.51 11.27 -13.86
CA ALA A 17 -18.15 10.51 -14.92
C ALA A 17 -17.76 11.03 -16.32
N ALA A 18 -17.40 12.31 -16.43
CA ALA A 18 -16.93 12.93 -17.67
C ALA A 18 -15.40 13.05 -17.73
N ALA A 19 -14.68 12.62 -16.69
CA ALA A 19 -13.23 12.74 -16.67
C ALA A 19 -12.60 11.80 -17.72
N PRO A 20 -11.55 12.24 -18.44
CA PRO A 20 -10.84 11.38 -19.37
C PRO A 20 -10.18 10.22 -18.61
N GLY A 21 -10.17 9.04 -19.22
CA GLY A 21 -9.42 7.90 -18.72
C GLY A 21 -7.93 8.24 -18.63
N LEU A 22 -7.32 7.98 -17.48
CA LEU A 22 -5.87 8.11 -17.30
C LEU A 22 -5.18 6.76 -17.54
N PRO A 23 -3.93 6.77 -18.02
CA PRO A 23 -3.13 5.54 -18.11
C PRO A 23 -3.00 4.88 -16.74
N ALA A 24 -3.09 3.55 -16.71
CA ALA A 24 -2.86 2.78 -15.49
C ALA A 24 -1.43 2.99 -14.98
N ARG A 25 -1.29 3.13 -13.66
CA ARG A 25 0.00 3.20 -12.97
C ARG A 25 0.15 1.96 -12.10
N PRO A 26 1.36 1.40 -11.96
CA PRO A 26 1.58 0.29 -11.06
C PRO A 26 1.18 0.64 -9.64
N VAL A 27 0.55 -0.31 -8.94
CA VAL A 27 0.23 -0.23 -7.51
C VAL A 27 1.26 -1.02 -6.74
N VAL A 28 2.07 -0.31 -5.95
CA VAL A 28 3.18 -0.86 -5.19
C VAL A 28 2.80 -0.95 -3.72
N GLY A 29 2.79 -2.15 -3.16
CA GLY A 29 2.71 -2.36 -1.71
C GLY A 29 4.03 -2.03 -1.05
N VAL A 30 4.01 -1.28 0.03
CA VAL A 30 5.21 -0.89 0.79
C VAL A 30 5.09 -1.43 2.20
N ILE A 31 5.89 -2.44 2.53
CA ILE A 31 5.89 -3.12 3.83
C ILE A 31 7.24 -2.91 4.50
N LEU A 32 7.31 -1.96 5.42
CA LEU A 32 8.56 -1.59 6.10
C LEU A 32 8.51 -1.94 7.59
N THR A 33 9.67 -2.20 8.16
CA THR A 33 9.87 -2.55 9.57
C THR A 33 9.98 -1.25 10.35
N HIS A 34 8.88 -0.49 10.41
CA HIS A 34 8.82 0.69 11.27
C HIS A 34 8.66 0.26 12.74
N GLY A 35 9.48 0.83 13.63
CA GLY A 35 9.20 0.87 15.07
C GLY A 35 9.25 -0.45 15.85
N GLN A 36 9.89 -1.51 15.35
CA GLN A 36 10.15 -2.72 16.16
C GLN A 36 11.16 -2.40 17.26
N HIS A 37 10.66 -2.02 18.43
CA HIS A 37 11.45 -1.81 19.65
C HIS A 37 12.26 -3.05 20.07
N GLU A 38 11.94 -4.22 19.49
CA GLU A 38 12.56 -5.51 19.75
C GLU A 38 14.02 -5.60 19.28
N TYR A 39 14.47 -4.76 18.33
CA TYR A 39 15.81 -4.87 17.72
C TYR A 39 16.89 -3.93 18.29
N GLY A 40 16.57 -3.15 19.34
CA GLY A 40 17.55 -2.32 20.03
C GLY A 40 18.34 -1.37 19.10
N ALA A 41 19.58 -1.05 19.44
CA ALA A 41 20.38 -0.01 18.75
C ALA A 41 20.91 -0.39 17.34
N ALA A 42 20.59 -1.57 16.79
CA ALA A 42 21.02 -2.00 15.46
C ALA A 42 20.16 -1.40 14.32
N ARG A 43 19.94 -0.08 14.37
CA ARG A 43 18.94 0.74 13.63
C ARG A 43 19.18 0.89 12.11
N ARG A 44 19.70 -0.12 11.41
CA ARG A 44 19.87 -0.03 9.93
C ARG A 44 18.51 -0.07 9.20
N HIS A 45 17.47 -0.64 9.81
CA HIS A 45 16.10 -0.61 9.27
C HIS A 45 15.59 0.82 9.01
N ASP A 46 15.83 1.78 9.91
CA ASP A 46 15.42 3.18 9.68
C ASP A 46 16.15 3.83 8.50
N ALA A 47 17.41 3.44 8.26
CA ALA A 47 18.18 3.93 7.12
C ALA A 47 17.66 3.33 5.81
N VAL A 48 17.35 2.03 5.78
CA VAL A 48 16.72 1.35 4.64
C VAL A 48 15.35 1.93 4.36
N ALA A 49 14.50 2.07 5.37
CA ALA A 49 13.16 2.62 5.23
C ALA A 49 13.19 4.04 4.64
N ARG A 50 14.09 4.92 5.13
CA ARG A 50 14.29 6.26 4.54
C ARG A 50 14.80 6.19 3.11
N ARG A 51 15.75 5.29 2.80
CA ARG A 51 16.29 5.14 1.45
C ARG A 51 15.23 4.66 0.46
N LEU A 52 14.42 3.68 0.86
CA LEU A 52 13.34 3.10 0.06
C LEU A 52 12.23 4.10 -0.17
N THR A 53 11.75 4.78 0.87
CA THR A 53 10.70 5.81 0.74
C THR A 53 11.16 6.99 -0.12
N GLY A 54 12.40 7.46 0.05
CA GLY A 54 12.99 8.48 -0.82
C GLY A 54 13.14 8.03 -2.27
N TRP A 55 13.54 6.78 -2.52
CA TRP A 55 13.61 6.22 -3.87
C TRP A 55 12.23 6.06 -4.52
N LEU A 56 11.23 5.59 -3.77
CA LEU A 56 9.85 5.43 -4.20
C LEU A 56 9.17 6.76 -4.52
N HIS A 57 9.51 7.84 -3.81
CA HIS A 57 8.98 9.17 -4.08
C HIS A 57 9.19 9.60 -5.54
N GLY A 58 10.34 9.23 -6.12
CA GLY A 58 10.68 9.50 -7.52
C GLY A 58 10.17 8.47 -8.53
N LYS A 59 9.26 7.55 -8.17
CA LYS A 59 8.71 6.53 -9.07
C LYS A 59 7.29 6.85 -9.50
N ASP A 60 6.99 6.65 -10.76
CA ASP A 60 5.64 6.87 -11.32
C ASP A 60 4.72 5.67 -11.04
N CYS A 61 4.36 5.52 -9.77
CA CYS A 61 3.50 4.45 -9.25
C CYS A 61 2.64 4.94 -8.09
N ALA A 62 1.47 4.31 -7.95
CA ALA A 62 0.67 4.41 -6.73
C ALA A 62 1.35 3.59 -5.62
N ARG A 63 1.39 4.11 -4.40
CA ARG A 63 2.04 3.45 -3.27
C ARG A 63 1.00 3.21 -2.19
N LEU A 64 0.88 1.96 -1.75
CA LEU A 64 0.01 1.55 -0.67
C LEU A 64 0.88 1.07 0.49
N GLU A 65 0.92 1.84 1.57
CA GLU A 65 1.56 1.41 2.81
C GLU A 65 0.77 0.25 3.43
N LEU A 66 1.47 -0.81 3.81
CA LEU A 66 0.88 -2.03 4.33
C LEU A 66 1.71 -2.57 5.49
N GLU A 67 1.05 -3.28 6.39
CA GLU A 67 1.70 -4.09 7.41
C GLU A 67 1.31 -5.56 7.27
N THR A 68 2.21 -6.44 7.71
CA THR A 68 1.92 -7.87 7.84
C THR A 68 1.29 -8.21 9.19
N ARG A 69 1.11 -7.22 10.08
CA ARG A 69 0.39 -7.38 11.34
C ARG A 69 -1.10 -7.44 11.04
N LEU A 70 -1.79 -8.38 11.68
CA LEU A 70 -3.25 -8.47 11.64
C LEU A 70 -3.84 -7.80 12.87
N ASP A 71 -4.91 -7.02 12.69
CA ASP A 71 -5.60 -6.37 13.78
C ASP A 71 -7.09 -6.21 13.45
N THR A 72 -7.96 -6.67 14.34
CA THR A 72 -9.42 -6.54 14.18
C THR A 72 -9.95 -5.20 14.70
N ARG A 73 -9.11 -4.44 15.42
CA ARG A 73 -9.48 -3.17 16.05
C ARG A 73 -9.00 -1.95 15.27
N ASP A 74 -7.99 -2.13 14.41
CA ASP A 74 -7.52 -1.09 13.50
C ASP A 74 -8.03 -1.37 12.08
N TRP A 75 -8.97 -0.54 11.61
CA TRP A 75 -9.56 -0.68 10.28
C TRP A 75 -8.56 -0.50 9.13
N ARG A 76 -7.37 0.08 9.40
CA ARG A 76 -6.29 0.23 8.42
C ARG A 76 -5.55 -1.08 8.17
N LEU A 77 -5.63 -2.03 9.11
CA LEU A 77 -4.96 -3.31 9.04
C LEU A 77 -5.92 -4.40 8.58
N CYS A 78 -5.37 -5.45 7.96
CA CYS A 78 -6.15 -6.64 7.66
C CYS A 78 -6.49 -7.37 8.96
N ALA A 79 -7.75 -7.76 9.14
CA ALA A 79 -8.19 -8.56 10.26
C ALA A 79 -7.81 -10.04 10.12
N THR A 80 -7.62 -10.52 8.88
CA THR A 80 -7.32 -11.93 8.60
C THR A 80 -6.21 -12.12 7.56
N PRO A 81 -5.53 -13.28 7.54
CA PRO A 81 -4.55 -13.58 6.50
C PRO A 81 -5.15 -13.54 5.08
N ALA A 82 -6.40 -13.99 4.93
CA ALA A 82 -7.09 -13.99 3.64
C ALA A 82 -7.33 -12.58 3.10
N GLN A 83 -7.61 -11.60 3.98
CA GLN A 83 -7.72 -10.20 3.58
C GLN A 83 -6.36 -9.65 3.10
N LEU A 84 -5.28 -9.94 3.84
CA LEU A 84 -3.94 -9.52 3.44
C LEU A 84 -3.54 -10.14 2.09
N GLU A 85 -3.75 -11.44 1.91
CA GLU A 85 -3.49 -12.12 0.65
C GLU A 85 -4.31 -11.54 -0.50
N ALA A 86 -5.59 -11.22 -0.27
CA ALA A 86 -6.46 -10.59 -1.26
C ALA A 86 -5.96 -9.19 -1.69
N VAL A 87 -5.38 -8.42 -0.76
CA VAL A 87 -4.72 -7.14 -1.09
C VAL A 87 -3.47 -7.41 -1.92
N LEU A 88 -2.57 -8.29 -1.46
CA LEU A 88 -1.30 -8.57 -2.13
C LEU A 88 -1.47 -9.01 -3.59
N ARG A 89 -2.47 -9.86 -3.89
CA ARG A 89 -2.79 -10.33 -5.25
C ARG A 89 -3.23 -9.23 -6.22
N ARG A 90 -3.60 -8.05 -5.72
CA ARG A 90 -4.02 -6.90 -6.54
C ARG A 90 -2.90 -5.89 -6.78
N LEU A 91 -1.73 -6.12 -6.19
CA LEU A 91 -0.57 -5.26 -6.34
C LEU A 91 0.28 -5.74 -7.51
N ASP A 92 0.96 -4.81 -8.17
CA ASP A 92 1.90 -5.11 -9.25
C ASP A 92 3.29 -5.47 -8.71
N LEU A 93 3.63 -4.96 -7.52
CA LEU A 93 4.92 -5.15 -6.86
C LEU A 93 4.77 -4.94 -5.34
N VAL A 94 5.56 -5.67 -4.56
CA VAL A 94 5.79 -5.37 -3.14
C VAL A 94 7.23 -4.92 -2.93
N VAL A 95 7.43 -3.78 -2.28
CA VAL A 95 8.72 -3.30 -1.80
C VAL A 95 8.77 -3.48 -0.29
N THR A 96 9.81 -4.13 0.22
CA THR A 96 9.86 -4.47 1.64
C THR A 96 11.27 -4.57 2.21
N ASP A 97 11.42 -4.28 3.49
CA ASP A 97 12.61 -4.61 4.30
C ASP A 97 12.33 -5.74 5.32
N ARG A 98 11.16 -6.39 5.19
CA ARG A 98 10.64 -7.41 6.11
C ARG A 98 10.53 -8.74 5.39
N LEU A 99 11.12 -9.78 5.97
CA LEU A 99 11.00 -11.16 5.46
C LEU A 99 9.54 -11.57 5.19
N HIS A 100 8.62 -11.29 6.11
CA HIS A 100 7.19 -11.59 5.93
C HIS A 100 6.59 -10.90 4.69
N GLY A 101 6.98 -9.66 4.40
CA GLY A 101 6.51 -8.96 3.20
C GLY A 101 6.91 -9.69 1.93
N MET A 102 8.16 -10.18 1.87
CA MET A 102 8.67 -10.94 0.73
C MET A 102 7.95 -12.28 0.57
N VAL A 103 7.92 -13.09 1.64
CA VAL A 103 7.36 -14.45 1.58
C VAL A 103 5.87 -14.43 1.23
N LEU A 104 5.11 -13.51 1.83
CA LEU A 104 3.66 -13.41 1.59
C LEU A 104 3.35 -12.88 0.17
N ALA A 105 4.13 -11.92 -0.33
CA ALA A 105 3.99 -11.43 -1.70
C ALA A 105 4.23 -12.56 -2.73
N LEU A 106 5.35 -13.29 -2.58
CA LEU A 106 5.66 -14.42 -3.46
C LEU A 106 4.59 -15.51 -3.38
N ARG A 107 4.05 -15.80 -2.19
CA ARG A 107 2.95 -16.75 -2.03
C ARG A 107 1.68 -16.33 -2.75
N ALA A 108 1.41 -15.01 -2.80
CA ALA A 108 0.29 -14.40 -3.50
C ALA A 108 0.51 -14.30 -5.03
N GLY A 109 1.71 -14.63 -5.53
CA GLY A 109 2.07 -14.47 -6.95
C GLY A 109 2.49 -13.06 -7.33
N THR A 110 2.74 -12.19 -6.34
CA THR A 110 3.15 -10.80 -6.54
C THR A 110 4.67 -10.69 -6.44
N PRO A 111 5.35 -10.06 -7.43
CA PRO A 111 6.79 -9.82 -7.35
C PRO A 111 7.18 -9.04 -6.09
N ALA A 112 8.36 -9.34 -5.53
CA ALA A 112 8.89 -8.66 -4.35
C ALA A 112 10.29 -8.09 -4.60
N LEU A 113 10.48 -6.81 -4.27
CA LEU A 113 11.77 -6.16 -4.10
C LEU A 113 12.07 -6.09 -2.60
N ALA A 114 12.82 -7.08 -2.11
CA ALA A 114 13.24 -7.16 -0.72
C ALA A 114 14.63 -6.51 -0.54
N VAL A 115 14.76 -5.63 0.45
CA VAL A 115 16.02 -4.98 0.83
C VAL A 115 16.24 -5.20 2.32
N ASP A 116 17.13 -6.12 2.66
CA ASP A 116 17.56 -6.36 4.04
C ASP A 116 18.66 -5.34 4.44
N PRO A 117 18.76 -4.91 5.72
CA PRO A 117 19.67 -3.86 6.12
C PRO A 117 21.17 -4.10 5.93
#